data_AF-A0A3D5YWU7-F1
#
_entry.id   AF-A0A3D5YWU7-F1
#
_cell.length_a   1.000
_cell.length_b   1.000
_cell.length_c   1.000
_cell.angle_alpha   90.00
_cell.angle_beta   90.00
_cell.angle_gamma   90.00
#
_symmetry.space_group_name_H-M   'P 1'
#
loop_
_entity.id
_entity.type
_entity.pdbx_description
1 polymer ?
#
loop_
_entity_poly.entity_id
_entity_poly.type
_entity_poly.pdbx_seq_one_letter_code
_entity_poly.pdbx_strand_id
1 'polypeptide(L)'
;MIFDKPSLKLDSLKPADAYPCPEVSPESFGHSGFTGTFVWMDPKCGLMYVFLSNRVYPTRNNSLISDLNVRTEILSEVYKQLKH
;
A
#
# COMPACT_ATOMS: atom_id res chain seq x y z
N MET A 1 -17.71 -5.84 0.81
CA MET A 1 -16.38 -5.25 0.96
C MET A 1 -16.02 -4.62 -0.37
N ILE A 2 -15.80 -3.32 -0.42
CA ILE A 2 -15.32 -2.63 -1.63
C ILE A 2 -13.80 -2.62 -1.53
N PHE A 3 -13.10 -3.06 -2.57
CA PHE A 3 -11.63 -3.00 -2.61
C PHE A 3 -11.16 -1.58 -2.92
N ASP A 4 -10.09 -1.17 -2.27
CA ASP A 4 -9.41 0.08 -2.54
C ASP A 4 -8.74 0.00 -3.92
N LYS A 5 -8.76 1.12 -4.64
CA LYS A 5 -8.12 1.28 -5.95
C LYS A 5 -6.98 2.29 -5.87
N PRO A 6 -6.00 2.21 -6.78
CA PRO A 6 -4.95 3.21 -6.86
C PRO A 6 -5.51 4.62 -7.04
N SER A 7 -4.74 5.62 -6.60
CA SER A 7 -5.03 7.02 -6.91
C SER A 7 -5.16 7.23 -8.42
N LEU A 8 -6.08 8.09 -8.83
CA LEU A 8 -6.20 8.47 -10.23
C LEU A 8 -5.00 9.31 -10.65
N LYS A 9 -4.55 9.15 -11.90
CA LYS A 9 -3.45 9.91 -12.50
C LYS A 9 -2.15 9.86 -11.67
N LEU A 10 -1.74 8.64 -11.27
CA LEU A 10 -0.50 8.37 -10.51
C LEU A 10 0.71 9.14 -11.04
N ASP A 11 0.90 9.19 -12.36
CA ASP A 11 2.03 9.86 -13.02
C ASP A 11 2.08 11.38 -12.79
N SER A 12 0.94 11.98 -12.40
CA SER A 12 0.81 13.42 -12.16
C SER A 12 0.76 13.77 -10.66
N LEU A 13 0.77 12.78 -9.78
CA LEU A 13 0.73 12.99 -8.34
C LEU A 13 2.15 13.11 -7.78
N LYS A 14 2.29 13.88 -6.71
CA LYS A 14 3.52 13.80 -5.90
C LYS A 14 3.57 12.41 -5.28
N PRO A 15 4.76 11.81 -5.08
CA PRO A 15 4.87 10.48 -4.48
C PRO A 15 4.13 10.33 -3.14
N ALA A 16 4.12 11.39 -2.32
CA ALA A 16 3.42 11.41 -1.03
C ALA A 16 1.88 11.35 -1.15
N ASP A 17 1.32 11.71 -2.31
CA ASP A 17 -0.13 11.74 -2.58
C ASP A 17 -0.59 10.47 -3.34
N ALA A 18 0.35 9.59 -3.72
CA ALA A 18 0.09 8.40 -4.52
C ALA A 18 -0.25 7.19 -3.63
N TYR A 19 -1.51 6.74 -3.69
CA TYR A 19 -1.96 5.53 -3.01
C TYR A 19 -2.06 4.35 -3.99
N PRO A 20 -1.65 3.13 -3.58
CA PRO A 20 -0.87 2.83 -2.37
C PRO A 20 0.62 3.16 -2.51
N CYS A 21 1.14 3.24 -3.74
CA CYS A 21 2.43 3.83 -4.10
C CYS A 21 2.45 4.19 -5.59
N PRO A 22 3.41 5.00 -6.08
CA PRO A 22 3.46 5.46 -7.47
C PRO A 22 3.60 4.35 -8.51
N GLU A 23 4.21 3.22 -8.17
CA GLU A 23 4.64 2.22 -9.14
C GLU A 23 3.56 1.20 -9.51
N VAL A 24 2.43 1.16 -8.81
CA VAL A 24 1.39 0.14 -8.99
C VAL A 24 0.70 0.25 -10.35
N SER A 25 0.15 -0.86 -10.84
CA SER A 25 -0.72 -0.81 -12.01
C SER A 25 -2.12 -0.26 -11.67
N PRO A 26 -2.82 0.36 -12.64
CA PRO A 26 -4.23 0.77 -12.47
C PRO A 26 -5.20 -0.39 -12.19
N GLU A 27 -4.82 -1.61 -12.59
CA GLU A 27 -5.62 -2.82 -12.40
C GLU A 27 -5.55 -3.34 -10.97
N SER A 28 -4.49 -2.96 -10.25
CA SER A 28 -4.26 -3.39 -8.88
C SER A 28 -5.37 -2.94 -7.92
N PHE A 29 -5.47 -3.65 -6.80
CA PHE A 29 -6.50 -3.43 -5.79
C PHE A 29 -6.09 -4.04 -4.46
N GLY A 30 -6.73 -3.61 -3.38
CA GLY A 30 -6.41 -4.15 -2.07
C GLY A 30 -7.30 -3.62 -0.98
N HIS A 31 -6.84 -3.77 0.26
CA HIS A 31 -7.52 -3.20 1.41
C HIS A 31 -6.58 -3.00 2.59
N SER A 32 -6.82 -1.93 3.35
CA SER A 32 -6.22 -1.72 4.67
C SER A 32 -7.18 -2.18 5.77
N GLY A 33 -6.66 -2.92 6.74
CA GLY A 33 -7.41 -3.36 7.91
C GLY A 33 -7.18 -2.45 9.13
N PHE A 34 -8.18 -2.41 10.01
CA PHE A 34 -8.19 -1.56 11.21
C PHE A 34 -6.96 -1.73 12.12
N THR A 35 -6.47 -2.97 12.24
CA THR A 35 -5.27 -3.33 13.02
C THR A 35 -3.97 -3.03 12.30
N GLY A 36 -4.00 -2.33 11.16
CA GLY A 36 -2.81 -1.99 10.37
C GLY A 36 -2.40 -3.06 9.37
N THR A 37 -3.18 -4.13 9.22
CA THR A 37 -2.99 -5.09 8.12
C THR A 37 -3.19 -4.40 6.77
N PHE A 38 -2.53 -4.91 5.75
CA PHE A 38 -2.68 -4.39 4.40
C PHE A 38 -2.41 -5.49 3.40
N VAL A 39 -3.34 -5.66 2.47
CA VAL A 39 -3.24 -6.64 1.39
C VAL A 39 -3.39 -5.88 0.08
N TRP A 40 -2.46 -6.11 -0.84
CA TRP A 40 -2.48 -5.51 -2.16
C TRP A 40 -2.17 -6.58 -3.21
N MET A 41 -2.91 -6.56 -4.32
CA MET A 41 -2.74 -7.47 -5.44
C MET A 41 -2.63 -6.68 -6.73
N ASP A 42 -1.65 -7.05 -7.56
CA ASP A 42 -1.44 -6.50 -8.88
C ASP A 42 -1.31 -7.62 -9.91
N PRO A 43 -2.42 -7.98 -10.59
CA PRO A 43 -2.44 -9.05 -11.57
C PRO A 43 -1.49 -8.80 -12.75
N LYS A 44 -1.28 -7.53 -13.13
CA LYS A 44 -0.41 -7.17 -14.24
C LYS A 44 1.06 -7.48 -13.94
N CYS A 45 1.45 -7.33 -12.68
CA CYS A 45 2.80 -7.64 -12.21
C CYS A 45 2.93 -9.05 -11.61
N GLY A 46 1.83 -9.82 -11.51
CA GLY A 46 1.83 -11.10 -10.80
C GLY A 46 2.23 -10.97 -9.32
N LEU A 47 1.95 -9.82 -8.70
CA LEU A 47 2.40 -9.50 -7.34
C LEU A 47 1.24 -9.60 -6.33
N MET A 48 1.50 -10.27 -5.21
CA MET A 48 0.65 -10.25 -4.03
C MET A 48 1.49 -9.80 -2.83
N TYR A 49 1.09 -8.68 -2.21
CA TYR A 49 1.72 -8.11 -1.04
C TYR A 49 0.80 -8.24 0.17
N VAL A 50 1.32 -8.85 1.24
CA VAL A 50 0.61 -9.03 2.51
C VAL A 50 1.46 -8.48 3.63
N PHE A 51 0.99 -7.40 4.26
CA PHE A 51 1.59 -6.79 5.43
C PHE A 51 0.71 -7.07 6.65
N LEU A 52 1.26 -7.79 7.63
CA LEU A 52 0.58 -8.13 8.88
C LEU A 52 1.18 -7.33 10.01
N SER A 53 0.33 -6.60 10.73
CA SER A 53 0.74 -5.83 11.90
C SER A 53 -0.38 -5.72 12.92
N ASN A 54 -0.03 -5.22 14.10
CA ASN A 54 -0.97 -4.93 15.17
C ASN A 54 -0.81 -3.47 15.64
N ARG A 55 -1.32 -2.55 14.82
CA ARG A 55 -1.37 -1.11 15.09
C ARG A 55 -2.11 -0.77 16.40
N VAL A 56 -3.02 -1.61 16.87
CA VAL A 56 -3.82 -1.30 18.07
C VAL A 56 -3.13 -1.69 19.39
N TYR A 57 -1.91 -2.24 19.31
CA TYR A 57 -1.08 -2.51 20.47
C TYR A 57 -0.02 -1.39 20.67
N PRO A 58 0.25 -0.94 21.91
CA PRO A 58 -0.45 -1.30 23.16
C PRO A 58 -1.80 -0.59 23.31
N THR A 59 -2.07 0.45 22.52
CA THR A 59 -3.37 1.14 22.51
C THR A 59 -3.80 1.42 21.07
N ARG A 60 -5.11 1.64 20.87
CA ARG A 60 -5.65 2.04 19.55
C ARG A 60 -5.12 3.38 19.03
N ASN A 61 -4.56 4.22 19.92
CA ASN A 61 -4.00 5.53 19.62
C ASN A 61 -2.51 5.40 19.23
N ASN A 62 -2.23 4.53 18.27
CA ASN A 62 -0.91 4.35 17.69
C ASN A 62 -1.03 4.50 16.17
N SER A 63 -0.42 5.55 15.62
CA SER A 63 -0.48 5.90 14.20
C SER A 63 0.84 5.64 13.46
N LEU A 64 1.85 5.10 14.14
CA LEU A 64 3.24 4.99 13.63
C LEU A 64 3.34 4.34 12.25
N ILE A 65 2.55 3.30 11.96
CA ILE A 65 2.57 2.62 10.65
C ILE A 65 2.15 3.58 9.52
N SER A 66 1.16 4.44 9.78
CA SER A 66 0.71 5.45 8.82
C SER A 66 1.64 6.66 8.81
N ASP A 67 2.07 7.15 9.98
CA ASP A 67 2.95 8.33 10.09
C ASP A 67 4.30 8.10 9.40
N LEU A 68 4.81 6.87 9.44
CA LEU A 68 6.05 6.47 8.79
C LEU A 68 5.83 5.89 7.38
N ASN A 69 4.59 5.88 6.87
CA ASN A 69 4.23 5.32 5.55
C ASN A 69 4.77 3.91 5.27
N VAL A 70 4.94 3.08 6.31
CA VAL A 70 5.65 1.79 6.25
C VAL A 70 5.11 0.88 5.14
N ARG A 71 3.78 0.84 4.98
CA ARG A 71 3.12 -0.02 3.97
C ARG A 71 3.46 0.40 2.54
N THR A 72 3.44 1.70 2.28
CA THR A 72 3.72 2.33 0.98
C THR A 72 5.18 2.17 0.61
N GLU A 73 6.09 2.46 1.53
CA GLU A 73 7.53 2.42 1.26
C GLU A 73 8.01 0.99 0.98
N ILE A 74 7.56 0.01 1.76
CA ILE A 74 7.89 -1.41 1.51
C ILE A 74 7.36 -1.85 0.13
N LEU A 75 6.11 -1.52 -0.19
CA LEU A 75 5.51 -1.90 -1.47
C LEU A 75 6.23 -1.23 -2.65
N SER A 76 6.51 0.06 -2.55
CA SER A 76 7.25 0.83 -3.56
C SER A 76 8.62 0.20 -3.83
N GLU A 77 9.34 -0.19 -2.78
CA GLU A 77 10.64 -0.84 -2.94
C GLU A 77 10.53 -2.19 -3.65
N VAL A 78 9.54 -3.02 -3.30
CA VAL A 78 9.27 -4.27 -4.01
C VAL A 78 9.03 -4.02 -5.51
N TYR A 79 8.22 -3.02 -5.87
CA TYR A 79 7.97 -2.69 -7.27
C TYR A 79 9.21 -2.20 -8.02
N LYS A 80 10.08 -1.42 -7.36
CA LYS A 80 11.34 -0.98 -7.97
C LYS A 80 12.23 -2.16 -8.31
N GLN A 81 12.30 -3.16 -7.43
CA GLN A 81 13.07 -4.38 -7.66
C GLN A 81 12.48 -5.28 -8.76
N LEU A 82 11.16 -5.24 -8.98
CA LEU A 82 10.50 -6.01 -10.05
C LEU A 82 10.66 -5.40 -11.46
N LYS A 83 11.07 -4.13 -11.57
CA LYS A 83 11.28 -3.44 -12.86
C LYS A 83 12.69 -3.65 -13.43
N HIS A 84 13.52 -4.46 -12.78
CA HIS A 84 14.87 -4.84 -13.24
C HIS A 84 14.87 -6.15 -14.03
#